data_AF-X0PDW2-F1
#
_entry.id   AF-X0PDW2-F1
#
_cell.length_a   1.000
_cell.length_b   1.000
_cell.length_c   1.000
_cell.angle_alpha   90.00
_cell.angle_beta   90.00
_cell.angle_gamma   90.00
#
_symmetry.space_group_name_H-M   'P 1'
#
loop_
_entity.id
_entity.type
_entity.pdbx_description
1 polymer ?
#
loop_
_entity_poly.entity_id
_entity_poly.type
_entity_poly.pdbx_seq_one_letter_code
_entity_poly.pdbx_strand_id
1 'polypeptide(L)'
;MDEKETKLFEAVSKAYSDKEVQADPELSDILFQAGKRLENNVDYKFVAIKLTQNIALYLISHEYKVPKSISELSSSMQKYGARYFGVASMMSWF
;
A
#
# COMPACT_ATOMS: atom_id res chain seq x y z
N MET A 1 16.70 7.84 4.00
CA MET A 1 15.65 7.35 3.08
C MET A 1 16.10 7.61 1.65
N ASP A 2 16.09 6.55 0.85
CA ASP A 2 16.33 6.62 -0.60
C ASP A 2 15.14 7.26 -1.33
N GLU A 3 15.35 7.75 -2.56
CA GLU A 3 14.29 8.36 -3.40
C GLU A 3 13.04 7.47 -3.53
N LYS A 4 13.25 6.14 -3.54
CA LYS A 4 12.20 5.13 -3.66
C LYS A 4 11.40 4.96 -2.38
N GLU A 5 12.07 5.00 -1.23
CA GLU A 5 11.44 4.98 0.09
C GLU A 5 10.58 6.23 0.29
N THR A 6 11.12 7.39 -0.11
CA THR A 6 10.39 8.67 -0.04
C THR A 6 9.12 8.62 -0.89
N LYS A 7 9.20 8.17 -2.14
CA LYS A 7 8.03 8.04 -3.02
C LYS A 7 6.95 7.10 -2.46
N LEU A 8 7.37 5.98 -1.87
CA LEU A 8 6.46 5.04 -1.23
C LEU A 8 5.82 5.66 0.01
N PHE A 9 6.61 6.33 0.84
CA PHE A 9 6.15 7.02 2.05
C PHE A 9 5.17 8.16 1.73
N GLU A 10 5.43 8.95 0.69
CA GLU A 10 4.53 10.00 0.21
C GLU A 10 3.21 9.43 -0.29
N ALA A 11 3.25 8.33 -1.05
CA ALA A 11 2.04 7.66 -1.51
C ALA A 11 1.20 7.13 -0.34
N VAL A 12 1.85 6.48 0.64
CA VAL A 12 1.19 6.00 1.87
C VAL A 12 0.60 7.16 2.66
N SER A 13 1.36 8.23 2.88
CA SER A 13 0.91 9.43 3.61
C SER A 13 -0.27 10.11 2.93
N LYS A 14 -0.25 10.19 1.59
CA LYS A 14 -1.36 10.74 0.82
C LYS A 14 -2.63 9.92 0.97
N ALA A 15 -2.54 8.58 0.89
CA ALA A 15 -3.70 7.71 1.11
C ALA A 15 -4.19 7.75 2.56
N TYR A 16 -3.28 7.83 3.54
CA TYR A 16 -3.62 7.97 4.95
C TYR A 16 -4.29 9.30 5.28
N SER A 17 -4.06 10.34 4.48
CA SER A 17 -4.71 11.65 4.65
C SER A 17 -6.15 11.69 4.13
N ASP A 18 -6.62 10.61 3.49
CA ASP A 18 -8.00 10.50 3.03
C ASP A 18 -8.96 10.26 4.21
N LYS A 19 -10.04 11.04 4.27
CA LYS A 19 -10.98 10.98 5.39
C LYS A 19 -11.70 9.64 5.50
N GLU A 20 -11.97 8.98 4.36
CA GLU A 20 -12.62 7.67 4.36
C GLU A 20 -11.66 6.59 4.87
N VAL A 21 -10.37 6.75 4.60
CA VAL A 21 -9.30 5.87 5.11
C VAL A 21 -9.07 6.09 6.60
N GLN A 22 -9.11 7.33 7.08
CA GLN A 22 -9.00 7.64 8.50
C GLN A 22 -10.24 7.20 9.30
N ALA A 23 -11.40 7.17 8.66
CA ALA A 23 -12.63 6.68 9.25
C ALA A 23 -12.63 5.14 9.40
N ASP A 24 -11.80 4.44 8.63
CA ASP A 24 -11.62 3.00 8.72
C ASP A 24 -10.39 2.65 9.57
N PRO A 25 -10.57 2.08 10.77
CA PRO A 25 -9.46 1.79 11.68
C PRO A 25 -8.50 0.74 11.12
N GLU A 26 -8.96 -0.19 10.29
CA GLU A 26 -8.13 -1.26 9.73
C GLU A 26 -7.23 -0.72 8.61
N LEU A 27 -7.79 0.07 7.68
CA LEU A 27 -7.00 0.75 6.64
C LEU A 27 -6.02 1.75 7.22
N SER A 28 -6.47 2.51 8.23
CA SER A 28 -5.63 3.45 8.97
C SER A 28 -4.43 2.73 9.61
N ASP A 29 -4.64 1.60 10.30
CA ASP A 29 -3.56 0.80 10.90
C ASP A 29 -2.61 0.26 9.81
N ILE A 30 -3.14 -0.33 8.74
CA ILE A 30 -2.33 -0.88 7.63
C ILE A 30 -1.35 0.17 7.07
N LEU A 31 -1.83 1.38 6.82
CA LEU A 31 -1.01 2.48 6.29
C LEU A 31 -0.06 3.05 7.34
N PHE A 32 -0.52 3.20 8.58
CA PHE A 32 0.33 3.67 9.68
C PHE A 32 1.52 2.74 9.93
N GLN A 33 1.29 1.41 9.94
CA GLN A 33 2.35 0.41 10.09
C GLN A 33 3.31 0.43 8.91
N ALA A 34 2.83 0.65 7.69
CA ALA A 34 3.68 0.78 6.52
C ALA A 34 4.59 2.00 6.64
N GLY A 35 4.06 3.16 7.03
CA GLY A 35 4.85 4.37 7.30
C GLY A 35 5.92 4.13 8.37
N LYS A 36 5.52 3.56 9.52
CA LYS A 36 6.44 3.24 10.61
C LYS A 36 7.56 2.29 10.20
N ARG A 37 7.28 1.30 9.34
CA ARG A 37 8.29 0.37 8.83
C ARG A 37 9.30 1.06 7.93
N LEU A 38 8.85 2.00 7.08
CA LEU A 38 9.74 2.81 6.24
C LEU A 38 10.66 3.70 7.07
N GLU A 39 10.15 4.30 8.14
CA GLU A 39 10.96 5.11 9.07
C GLU A 39 12.01 4.28 9.83
N ASN A 40 11.70 3.01 10.12
CA ASN A 40 12.62 2.09 10.81
C ASN A 40 13.66 1.43 9.90
N ASN A 41 13.90 1.96 8.69
CA ASN A 41 14.83 1.39 7.69
C ASN A 41 14.53 -0.06 7.32
N VAL A 42 13.27 -0.50 7.44
CA VAL A 42 12.86 -1.80 6.88
C VAL A 42 12.90 -1.69 5.37
N ASP A 43 13.44 -2.72 4.71
CA ASP A 43 13.55 -2.76 3.26
C ASP A 43 12.23 -2.36 2.59
N TYR A 44 12.28 -1.28 1.81
CA TYR A 44 11.09 -0.69 1.18
C TYR A 44 10.34 -1.69 0.30
N LYS A 45 11.03 -2.67 -0.26
CA LYS A 45 10.41 -3.72 -1.06
C LYS A 45 9.56 -4.63 -0.19
N PHE A 46 10.10 -5.03 0.96
CA PHE A 46 9.34 -5.82 1.92
C PHE A 46 8.10 -5.06 2.42
N VAL A 47 8.24 -3.76 2.71
CA VAL A 47 7.11 -2.92 3.13
C VAL A 47 6.05 -2.83 2.04
N ALA A 48 6.44 -2.57 0.79
CA ALA A 48 5.51 -2.49 -0.33
C ALA A 48 4.76 -3.80 -0.55
N ILE A 49 5.44 -4.96 -0.51
CA ILE A 49 4.79 -6.27 -0.67
C ILE A 49 3.76 -6.50 0.44
N LYS A 50 4.13 -6.24 1.70
CA LYS A 50 3.22 -6.40 2.83
C LYS A 50 2.03 -5.46 2.76
N LEU A 51 2.25 -4.21 2.36
CA LEU A 51 1.19 -3.24 2.19
C LEU A 51 0.20 -3.66 1.11
N THR A 52 0.69 -4.09 -0.06
CA THR A 52 -0.16 -4.59 -1.15
C THR A 52 -0.97 -5.81 -0.72
N GLN A 53 -0.35 -6.77 -0.01
CA GLN A 53 -1.07 -7.95 0.50
C GLN A 53 -2.18 -7.56 1.47
N ASN A 54 -1.90 -6.67 2.43
CA ASN A 54 -2.89 -6.24 3.41
C ASN A 54 -4.05 -5.49 2.75
N ILE A 55 -3.78 -4.61 1.79
CA ILE A 55 -4.83 -3.90 1.04
C ILE A 55 -5.67 -4.88 0.21
N ALA A 56 -5.06 -5.89 -0.42
CA ALA A 56 -5.78 -6.91 -1.17
C ALA A 56 -6.69 -7.75 -0.27
N LEU A 57 -6.21 -8.13 0.91
CA LEU A 57 -7.01 -8.86 1.90
C LEU A 57 -8.19 -8.03 2.42
N TYR A 58 -7.96 -6.73 2.68
CA TYR A 58 -9.02 -5.79 3.05
C TYR A 58 -10.07 -5.70 1.94
N LEU A 59 -9.65 -5.52 0.69
CA LEU A 59 -10.54 -5.46 -0.47
C LEU A 59 -11.43 -6.71 -0.58
N ILE A 60 -10.85 -7.90 -0.42
CA ILE A 60 -11.60 -9.16 -0.47
C ILE A 60 -12.59 -9.25 0.69
N SER A 61 -12.17 -8.87 1.89
CA SER A 61 -13.00 -8.95 3.11
C SER A 61 -14.14 -7.93 3.14
N HIS A 62 -14.00 -6.81 2.43
CA HIS A 62 -14.97 -5.71 2.38
C HIS A 62 -15.71 -5.60 1.03
N GLU A 63 -15.82 -6.70 0.28
CA GLU A 63 -16.55 -6.76 -1.01
C GLU A 63 -16.10 -5.69 -2.04
N TYR A 64 -14.82 -5.32 -2.04
CA TYR A 64 -14.23 -4.28 -2.90
C TYR A 64 -14.84 -2.88 -2.71
N LYS A 65 -15.56 -2.63 -1.61
CA LYS A 65 -16.02 -1.30 -1.21
C LYS A 65 -14.88 -0.55 -0.53
N VAL A 66 -14.03 0.09 -1.32
CA VAL A 66 -12.93 0.92 -0.83
C VAL A 66 -13.05 2.38 -1.25
N PRO A 67 -12.48 3.30 -0.45
CA PRO A 67 -12.25 4.67 -0.86
C PRO A 67 -11.44 4.74 -2.16
N LYS A 68 -11.74 5.74 -2.99
CA LYS A 68 -11.06 5.93 -4.28
C LYS A 68 -9.54 6.04 -4.12
N SER A 69 -9.09 6.67 -3.03
CA SER A 69 -7.67 6.84 -2.70
C SER A 69 -6.92 5.51 -2.48
N ILE A 70 -7.58 4.48 -1.93
CA ILE A 70 -6.98 3.15 -1.77
C ILE A 70 -6.91 2.40 -3.10
N SER A 71 -7.94 2.54 -3.94
CA SER A 71 -7.95 1.97 -5.29
C SER A 71 -6.87 2.60 -6.18
N GLU A 72 -6.69 3.91 -6.10
CA GLU A 72 -5.62 4.63 -6.78
C GLU A 72 -4.23 4.24 -6.24
N LEU A 73 -4.08 4.10 -4.92
CA LEU A 73 -2.84 3.64 -4.31
C LEU A 73 -2.50 2.22 -4.76
N SER A 74 -3.46 1.29 -4.71
CA SER A 74 -3.26 -0.09 -5.19
C SER A 74 -2.89 -0.13 -6.67
N SER A 75 -3.56 0.66 -7.52
CA SER A 75 -3.24 0.77 -8.95
C SER A 75 -1.84 1.34 -9.19
N SER A 76 -1.46 2.35 -8.41
CA SER A 76 -0.13 2.97 -8.46
C SER A 76 0.94 1.98 -8.02
N MET A 77 0.71 1.28 -6.91
CA MET A 77 1.57 0.21 -6.40
C MET A 77 1.65 -0.99 -7.34
N GLN A 78 0.63 -1.29 -8.14
CA GLN A 78 0.71 -2.32 -9.18
C GLN A 78 1.58 -1.86 -10.35
N LYS A 79 1.53 -0.57 -10.74
CA LYS A 79 2.43 -0.01 -11.76
C LYS A 79 3.87 0.07 -11.26
N TYR A 80 4.08 0.47 -10.00
CA TYR A 80 5.38 0.44 -9.35
C TYR A 80 5.85 -1.00 -9.13
N GLY A 81 4.95 -1.88 -8.70
CA GLY A 81 5.11 -3.32 -8.60
C GLY A 81 5.65 -3.88 -9.91
N ALA A 82 4.90 -3.72 -11.00
CA ALA A 82 5.23 -4.28 -12.31
C ALA A 82 6.56 -3.79 -12.85
N ARG A 83 6.93 -2.55 -12.53
CA ARG A 83 8.18 -1.93 -13.00
C ARG A 83 9.38 -2.17 -12.06
N TYR A 84 9.17 -2.49 -10.79
CA TYR A 84 10.23 -2.54 -9.76
C TYR A 84 10.31 -3.85 -8.96
N PHE A 85 9.25 -4.66 -8.96
CA PHE A 85 9.07 -5.89 -8.19
C PHE A 85 8.70 -7.05 -9.12
N GLY A 86 9.52 -7.36 -10.14
CA GLY A 86 9.35 -8.51 -11.05
C GLY A 86 8.00 -9.24 -10.94
N VAL A 87 6.92 -8.64 -11.46
CA VAL A 87 5.51 -9.01 -11.19
C VAL A 87 5.09 -10.29 -11.92
N ALA A 88 6.04 -11.16 -12.23
CA ALA A 88 5.73 -12.54 -12.53
C ALA A 88 4.99 -13.24 -11.35
N SER A 89 5.02 -12.69 -10.12
CA SER A 89 4.42 -13.33 -8.94
C SER A 89 3.20 -12.64 -8.33
N MET A 90 2.84 -11.39 -8.70
CA MET A 90 1.60 -10.76 -8.19
C MET A 90 0.38 -10.99 -9.08
N MET A 91 0.57 -11.49 -10.31
CA MET A 91 -0.53 -11.80 -11.24
C MET A 91 -0.97 -13.28 -11.20
N SER A 92 -0.32 -14.13 -10.40
CA SER A 92 -0.69 -15.54 -10.22
C SER A 92 -1.64 -15.80 -9.04
N TRP A 93 -2.37 -14.78 -8.58
CA TRP A 93 -3.44 -14.97 -7.59
C TRP A 93 -4.60 -13.99 -7.78
N PHE A 94 -5.00 -13.79 -9.04
CA PHE A 94 -6.37 -13.42 -9.43
C PHE A 94 -6.81 -14.33 -10.57
#